data_AF-A0A7X1CQA5-F1
#
_entry.id   AF-A0A7X1CQA5-F1
#
_cell.length_a   1.000
_cell.length_b   1.000
_cell.length_c   1.000
_cell.angle_alpha   90.00
_cell.angle_beta   90.00
_cell.angle_gamma   90.00
#
_symmetry.space_group_name_H-M   'P 1'
#
loop_
_entity.id
_entity.type
_entity.pdbx_description
1 polymer ?
#
loop_
_entity_poly.entity_id
_entity_poly.type
_entity_poly.pdbx_seq_one_letter_code
_entity_poly.pdbx_strand_id
1 'polypeptide(L)'
;MPLIQATNLAQNVADLLVTDQVWRVHSIFQNGINLENAGNLIFIGTAKNGKLPFAVQIAPSDVTTLTAMMRVNQQLTYESGVLLHHASSLKIELNLTPKYTSTRKKVEIQPSPAFLSQVLQEEKQTGLGFSFRELIEQAAVQDLAKAIRTTDSALIEKTLRYFLGRGNGLTPSGDDLLVGILLVGNTTTAFRQILTRLITTEQLTTDISQTYLKYALNDEFSDSLLALYQAFQTGAETSGITQQIYQYGHTSGIDTIAGVALGLKEEFSMGKRVVIALGGNAILQPNQEATFANQLKNVEDSCAKIAEITEAGHKVIVTHGNGPQVGNILRQNEEAKEFVPALPIDACSAESQGFIGYMMEQSLKNELARKKLPTNVITLLTQTEVSASDPAFQSPTKPIGVFYTREEAVELAAAKGWEMAEDAGRGYRRVVPSPQPQKIHGVEAIKQLVATDTVVISTGGGGIPVVQNEEGDLKGVEAVIDKDRSALRLSEQVEADVFMILTDVTNVYLHFGEPNQQKLEGVPVNEAKQYMTEGHFADGSMGPKMEAAIAFAESGKEAIICSLDAAVEALAGRAGTRILPEKSTVNV
;
A
#
# COMPACT_ATOMS: atom_id res chain seq x y z
N MET A 1 -55.74 12.17 -18.76
CA MET A 1 -54.36 12.34 -19.27
C MET A 1 -53.50 11.36 -18.50
N PRO A 2 -52.68 10.53 -19.17
CA PRO A 2 -51.71 9.71 -18.44
C PRO A 2 -50.78 10.66 -17.68
N LEU A 3 -50.73 10.48 -16.37
CA LEU A 3 -49.95 11.28 -15.44
C LEU A 3 -48.92 10.34 -14.79
N ILE A 4 -47.66 10.70 -14.90
CA ILE A 4 -46.54 9.99 -14.27
C ILE A 4 -45.99 10.89 -13.17
N GLN A 5 -45.92 10.38 -11.94
CA GLN A 5 -45.34 11.11 -10.82
C GLN A 5 -43.86 10.75 -10.69
N ALA A 6 -42.98 11.75 -10.68
CA ALA A 6 -41.60 11.51 -10.28
C ALA A 6 -41.51 11.21 -8.78
N THR A 7 -40.70 10.21 -8.45
CA THR A 7 -40.44 9.75 -7.09
C THR A 7 -39.18 10.38 -6.51
N ASN A 8 -38.17 10.63 -7.35
CA ASN A 8 -36.93 11.31 -6.98
C ASN A 8 -36.41 12.11 -8.19
N LEU A 9 -35.71 13.20 -7.92
CA LEU A 9 -35.12 14.08 -8.92
C LEU A 9 -33.66 14.38 -8.58
N ALA A 10 -32.73 14.08 -9.47
CA ALA A 10 -31.34 14.50 -9.27
C ALA A 10 -31.25 16.04 -9.31
N GLN A 11 -30.46 16.63 -8.40
CA GLN A 11 -30.31 18.09 -8.34
C GLN A 11 -29.80 18.67 -9.66
N ASN A 12 -28.84 18.02 -10.32
CA ASN A 12 -28.32 18.48 -11.62
C ASN A 12 -29.41 18.53 -12.70
N VAL A 13 -30.38 17.61 -12.66
CA VAL A 13 -31.52 17.63 -13.60
C VAL A 13 -32.42 18.82 -13.29
N ALA A 14 -32.69 19.09 -12.02
CA ALA A 14 -33.47 20.25 -11.61
C ALA A 14 -32.82 21.57 -12.07
N ASP A 15 -31.49 21.63 -12.08
CA ASP A 15 -30.73 22.81 -12.51
C ASP A 15 -30.69 22.97 -14.04
N LEU A 16 -30.80 21.85 -14.79
CA LEU A 16 -30.87 21.84 -16.25
C LEU A 16 -32.25 22.23 -16.80
N LEU A 17 -33.33 21.91 -16.09
CA LEU A 17 -34.70 22.11 -16.55
C LEU A 17 -35.14 23.57 -16.40
N VAL A 18 -35.13 24.32 -17.51
CA VAL A 18 -35.64 25.70 -17.58
C VAL A 18 -36.97 25.73 -18.31
N THR A 19 -37.93 26.54 -17.81
CA THR A 19 -39.27 26.68 -18.42
C THR A 19 -39.17 27.01 -19.90
N ASP A 20 -40.07 26.43 -20.69
CA ASP A 20 -40.17 26.54 -22.15
C ASP A 20 -39.03 25.86 -22.94
N GLN A 21 -38.15 25.11 -22.28
CA GLN A 21 -37.18 24.26 -22.97
C GLN A 21 -37.82 23.01 -23.57
N VAL A 22 -37.41 22.71 -24.80
CA VAL A 22 -37.83 21.52 -25.55
C VAL A 22 -36.77 20.44 -25.44
N TRP A 23 -37.15 19.28 -24.93
CA TRP A 23 -36.31 18.10 -24.76
C TRP A 23 -36.70 17.02 -25.77
N ARG A 24 -35.72 16.47 -26.48
CA ARG A 24 -35.95 15.44 -27.49
C ARG A 24 -35.73 14.06 -26.91
N VAL A 25 -36.61 13.10 -27.20
CA VAL A 25 -36.40 11.69 -26.88
C VAL A 25 -35.21 11.18 -27.69
N HIS A 26 -34.08 11.00 -27.02
CA HIS A 26 -32.82 10.54 -27.60
C HIS A 26 -32.83 9.01 -27.79
N SER A 27 -33.17 8.27 -26.74
CA SER A 27 -33.21 6.80 -26.78
C SER A 27 -34.25 6.24 -25.82
N ILE A 28 -34.72 5.03 -26.10
CA ILE A 28 -35.75 4.31 -25.33
C ILE A 28 -35.19 2.94 -24.92
N PHE A 29 -35.38 2.58 -23.67
CA PHE A 29 -34.91 1.36 -23.05
C PHE A 29 -36.05 0.63 -22.36
N GLN A 30 -35.79 -0.61 -21.93
CA GLN A 30 -36.74 -1.35 -21.11
C GLN A 30 -37.02 -0.68 -19.76
N ASN A 31 -36.04 0.05 -19.21
CA ASN A 31 -36.10 0.66 -17.87
C ASN A 31 -36.30 2.18 -17.86
N GLY A 32 -36.47 2.82 -19.02
CA GLY A 32 -36.64 4.27 -19.12
C GLY A 32 -36.41 4.84 -20.50
N ILE A 33 -36.32 6.16 -20.59
CA ILE A 33 -35.95 6.92 -21.80
C ILE A 33 -34.84 7.92 -21.47
N ASN A 34 -34.03 8.28 -22.45
CA ASN A 34 -33.16 9.45 -22.36
C ASN A 34 -33.77 10.60 -23.14
N LEU A 35 -33.74 11.79 -22.53
CA LEU A 35 -34.06 13.06 -23.16
C LEU A 35 -32.79 13.88 -23.35
N GLU A 36 -32.71 14.60 -24.46
CA GLU A 36 -31.57 15.42 -24.83
C GLU A 36 -31.99 16.87 -25.12
N ASN A 37 -31.20 17.82 -24.63
CA ASN A 37 -31.27 19.23 -25.00
C ASN A 37 -29.87 19.85 -24.99
N ALA A 38 -29.45 20.42 -26.13
CA ALA A 38 -28.18 21.14 -26.29
C ALA A 38 -26.94 20.37 -25.76
N GLY A 39 -26.90 19.05 -26.02
CA GLY A 39 -25.80 18.17 -25.56
C GLY A 39 -25.88 17.73 -24.10
N ASN A 40 -26.93 18.11 -23.36
CA ASN A 40 -27.24 17.58 -22.04
C ASN A 40 -28.21 16.40 -22.15
N LEU A 41 -28.00 15.37 -21.34
CA LEU A 41 -28.85 14.18 -21.30
C LEU A 41 -29.50 14.04 -19.91
N ILE A 42 -30.79 13.72 -19.90
CA ILE A 42 -31.55 13.36 -18.69
C ILE A 42 -32.12 11.96 -18.90
N PHE A 43 -31.96 11.08 -17.91
CA PHE A 43 -32.60 9.77 -17.90
C PHE A 43 -33.92 9.84 -17.13
N ILE A 44 -35.02 9.35 -17.71
CA ILE A 44 -36.30 9.19 -17.02
C ILE A 44 -36.63 7.70 -16.95
N GLY A 45 -36.62 7.12 -15.75
CA GLY A 45 -36.77 5.68 -15.61
C GLY A 45 -36.78 5.17 -14.17
N THR A 46 -36.61 3.86 -14.01
CA THR A 46 -36.53 3.23 -12.68
C THR A 46 -35.18 3.47 -12.00
N ALA A 47 -35.13 3.25 -10.68
CA ALA A 47 -33.90 3.21 -9.89
C ALA A 47 -33.09 1.89 -10.04
N LYS A 48 -33.31 1.10 -11.10
CA LYS A 48 -32.67 -0.23 -11.26
C LYS A 48 -31.15 -0.17 -11.21
N ASN A 49 -30.55 0.88 -11.77
CA ASN A 49 -29.10 1.09 -11.79
C ASN A 49 -28.64 2.08 -10.70
N GLY A 50 -29.45 2.23 -9.65
CA GLY A 50 -29.26 3.24 -8.61
C GLY A 50 -29.78 4.64 -8.98
N LYS A 51 -29.63 5.57 -8.04
CA LYS A 51 -29.89 7.01 -8.22
C LYS A 51 -28.74 7.66 -8.99
N LEU A 52 -28.92 7.85 -10.29
CA LEU A 52 -27.95 8.49 -11.19
C LEU A 52 -27.93 10.01 -11.02
N PRO A 53 -26.79 10.69 -11.27
CA PRO A 53 -26.67 12.15 -11.14
C PRO A 53 -27.48 12.94 -12.18
N PHE A 54 -28.01 12.29 -13.21
CA PHE A 54 -28.79 12.91 -14.29
C PHE A 54 -30.17 12.26 -14.48
N ALA A 55 -30.76 11.70 -13.41
CA ALA A 55 -32.02 10.98 -13.51
C ALA A 55 -33.25 11.68 -12.88
N VAL A 56 -34.39 11.42 -13.52
CA VAL A 56 -35.74 11.51 -12.96
C VAL A 56 -36.23 10.10 -12.70
N GLN A 57 -36.51 9.75 -11.44
CA GLN A 57 -36.95 8.41 -11.09
C GLN A 57 -38.47 8.32 -11.09
N ILE A 58 -39.01 7.31 -11.76
CA ILE A 58 -40.44 7.03 -11.82
C ILE A 58 -40.73 5.58 -11.41
N ALA A 59 -41.99 5.27 -11.09
CA ALA A 59 -42.38 3.92 -10.70
C ALA A 59 -42.19 2.91 -11.86
N PRO A 60 -41.86 1.64 -11.58
CA PRO A 60 -41.72 0.63 -12.63
C PRO A 60 -42.96 0.45 -13.52
N SER A 61 -44.16 0.63 -12.95
CA SER A 61 -45.42 0.64 -13.70
C SER A 61 -45.46 1.75 -14.75
N ASP A 62 -44.99 2.95 -14.37
CA ASP A 62 -45.06 4.16 -15.19
C ASP A 62 -44.04 4.14 -16.32
N VAL A 63 -42.90 3.46 -16.14
CA VAL A 63 -41.92 3.23 -17.23
C VAL A 63 -42.56 2.47 -18.38
N THR A 64 -43.40 1.48 -18.09
CA THR A 64 -44.08 0.70 -19.13
C THR A 64 -45.01 1.58 -19.95
N THR A 65 -45.75 2.47 -19.27
CA THR A 65 -46.59 3.48 -19.93
C THR A 65 -45.76 4.48 -20.75
N LEU A 66 -44.69 5.01 -20.17
CA LEU A 66 -43.81 5.99 -20.81
C LEU A 66 -43.20 5.43 -22.11
N THR A 67 -42.57 4.26 -22.02
CA THR A 67 -41.88 3.63 -23.14
C THR A 67 -42.84 3.19 -24.26
N ALA A 68 -44.07 2.78 -23.91
CA ALA A 68 -45.10 2.47 -24.91
C ALA A 68 -45.55 3.71 -25.69
N MET A 69 -45.64 4.86 -25.02
CA MET A 69 -46.16 6.11 -25.59
C MET A 69 -45.10 6.95 -26.33
N MET A 70 -43.83 6.79 -26.02
CA MET A 70 -42.74 7.58 -26.61
C MET A 70 -42.14 6.93 -27.85
N ARG A 71 -41.62 7.77 -28.75
CA ARG A 71 -40.79 7.38 -29.90
C ARG A 71 -39.57 8.30 -29.96
N VAL A 72 -38.45 7.76 -30.45
CA VAL A 72 -37.22 8.53 -30.67
C VAL A 72 -37.53 9.75 -31.55
N ASN A 73 -36.88 10.87 -31.25
CA ASN A 73 -37.08 12.20 -31.83
C ASN A 73 -38.39 12.93 -31.46
N GLN A 74 -39.28 12.35 -30.66
CA GLN A 74 -40.41 13.11 -30.11
C GLN A 74 -39.93 14.18 -29.11
N GLN A 75 -40.74 15.22 -28.92
CA GLN A 75 -40.38 16.39 -28.13
C GLN A 75 -41.28 16.53 -26.91
N LEU A 76 -40.67 16.81 -25.76
CA LEU A 76 -41.34 17.15 -24.52
C LEU A 76 -40.97 18.59 -24.15
N THR A 77 -41.94 19.39 -23.77
CA THR A 77 -41.72 20.76 -23.30
C THR A 77 -41.73 20.75 -21.77
N TYR A 78 -40.77 21.42 -21.14
CA TYR A 78 -40.79 21.61 -19.69
C TYR A 78 -41.56 22.90 -19.34
N GLU A 79 -42.70 22.75 -18.65
CA GLU A 79 -43.58 23.84 -18.25
C GLU A 79 -43.84 23.76 -16.74
N SER A 80 -43.34 24.74 -15.97
CA SER A 80 -43.65 24.92 -14.55
C SER A 80 -43.61 23.63 -13.70
N GLY A 81 -42.53 22.84 -13.83
CA GLY A 81 -42.35 21.61 -13.08
C GLY A 81 -42.97 20.36 -13.69
N VAL A 82 -43.42 20.42 -14.95
CA VAL A 82 -44.00 19.29 -15.68
C VAL A 82 -43.30 19.13 -17.02
N LEU A 83 -42.87 17.92 -17.37
CA LEU A 83 -42.51 17.58 -18.75
C LEU A 83 -43.77 17.12 -19.48
N LEU A 84 -44.13 17.85 -20.53
CA LEU A 84 -45.36 17.68 -21.29
C LEU A 84 -45.06 17.16 -22.70
N HIS A 85 -45.62 16.01 -23.06
CA HIS A 85 -45.66 15.57 -24.44
C HIS A 85 -47.01 15.94 -25.07
N HIS A 86 -47.06 17.02 -25.84
CA HIS A 86 -48.31 17.59 -26.36
C HIS A 86 -49.10 16.60 -27.22
N ALA A 87 -48.43 15.80 -28.07
CA ALA A 87 -49.10 14.91 -29.00
C ALA A 87 -49.89 13.77 -28.32
N SER A 88 -49.47 13.31 -27.14
CA SER A 88 -50.18 12.28 -26.38
C SER A 88 -50.85 12.79 -25.11
N SER A 89 -50.73 14.09 -24.83
CA SER A 89 -51.16 14.70 -23.56
C SER A 89 -50.60 13.99 -22.31
N LEU A 90 -49.43 13.37 -22.43
CA LEU A 90 -48.71 12.74 -21.32
C LEU A 90 -48.03 13.82 -20.47
N LYS A 91 -48.19 13.73 -19.16
CA LYS A 91 -47.55 14.62 -18.19
C LYS A 91 -46.64 13.82 -17.26
N ILE A 92 -45.40 14.29 -17.10
CA ILE A 92 -44.47 13.79 -16.10
C ILE A 92 -44.29 14.91 -15.06
N GLU A 93 -44.88 14.74 -13.88
CA GLU A 93 -44.88 15.76 -12.84
C GLU A 93 -43.63 15.64 -11.98
N LEU A 94 -42.86 16.74 -11.94
CA LEU A 94 -41.62 16.88 -11.15
C LEU A 94 -41.81 17.79 -9.93
N ASN A 95 -42.95 18.49 -9.86
CA ASN A 95 -43.30 19.35 -8.73
C ASN A 95 -43.32 18.56 -7.41
N LEU A 96 -42.77 19.16 -6.35
CA LEU A 96 -42.69 18.57 -5.01
C LEU A 96 -41.93 17.24 -4.93
N THR A 97 -41.18 16.88 -5.98
CA THR A 97 -40.37 15.65 -5.99
C THR A 97 -39.15 15.82 -5.09
N PRO A 98 -38.85 14.87 -4.19
CA PRO A 98 -37.64 14.87 -3.39
C PRO A 98 -36.38 14.95 -4.26
N LYS A 99 -35.51 15.92 -3.95
CA LYS A 99 -34.23 16.09 -4.63
C LYS A 99 -33.11 15.33 -3.93
N TYR A 100 -32.15 14.84 -4.70
CA TYR A 100 -30.94 14.20 -4.17
C TYR A 100 -29.68 14.66 -4.90
N THR A 101 -28.54 14.51 -4.25
CA THR A 101 -27.22 14.72 -4.84
C THR A 101 -26.45 13.40 -4.90
N SER A 102 -25.53 13.32 -5.86
CA SER A 102 -24.79 12.12 -6.21
C SER A 102 -23.27 12.34 -6.07
N THR A 103 -22.87 13.28 -5.21
CA THR A 103 -21.48 13.69 -5.06
C THR A 103 -20.69 12.80 -4.10
N ARG A 104 -19.54 12.33 -4.54
CA ARG A 104 -18.58 11.57 -3.73
C ARG A 104 -17.91 12.47 -2.70
N LYS A 105 -17.98 12.06 -1.42
CA LYS A 105 -17.23 12.71 -0.34
C LYS A 105 -15.77 12.24 -0.40
N LYS A 106 -14.84 13.17 -0.62
CA LYS A 106 -13.39 12.92 -0.73
C LYS A 106 -12.74 12.63 0.64
N VAL A 107 -13.18 11.58 1.30
CA VAL A 107 -12.53 11.01 2.47
C VAL A 107 -11.67 9.85 2.01
N GLU A 108 -10.47 9.73 2.59
CA GLU A 108 -9.53 8.65 2.32
C GLU A 108 -10.20 7.28 2.45
N ILE A 109 -9.93 6.39 1.49
CA ILE A 109 -10.44 5.02 1.50
C ILE A 109 -9.41 4.09 2.13
N GLN A 110 -9.88 3.07 2.84
CA GLN A 110 -9.07 1.96 3.33
C GLN A 110 -9.57 0.67 2.69
N PRO A 111 -9.31 0.48 1.39
CA PRO A 111 -9.78 -0.70 0.68
C PRO A 111 -9.26 -1.97 1.36
N SER A 112 -10.12 -2.97 1.50
CA SER A 112 -9.72 -4.27 2.02
C SER A 112 -9.11 -5.12 0.88
N PRO A 113 -7.98 -5.81 1.11
CA PRO A 113 -7.45 -6.82 0.19
C PRO A 113 -8.47 -7.91 -0.15
N ALA A 114 -9.46 -8.12 0.73
CA ALA A 114 -10.57 -9.04 0.51
C ALA A 114 -11.41 -8.66 -0.72
N PHE A 115 -11.59 -7.37 -1.02
CA PHE A 115 -12.34 -6.94 -2.21
C PHE A 115 -11.62 -7.36 -3.49
N LEU A 116 -10.32 -7.09 -3.60
CA LEU A 116 -9.53 -7.53 -4.77
C LEU A 116 -9.50 -9.06 -4.88
N SER A 117 -9.32 -9.75 -3.76
CA SER A 117 -9.33 -11.21 -3.71
C SER A 117 -10.66 -11.78 -4.17
N GLN A 118 -11.77 -11.17 -3.75
CA GLN A 118 -13.12 -11.53 -4.21
C GLN A 118 -13.22 -11.34 -5.72
N VAL A 119 -12.92 -10.14 -6.24
CA VAL A 119 -13.06 -9.83 -7.67
C VAL A 119 -12.15 -10.70 -8.55
N LEU A 120 -10.93 -11.01 -8.10
CA LEU A 120 -9.99 -11.90 -8.80
C LEU A 120 -10.44 -13.37 -8.83
N GLN A 121 -11.26 -13.80 -7.88
CA GLN A 121 -11.81 -15.16 -7.83
C GLN A 121 -13.10 -15.29 -8.65
N GLU A 122 -13.67 -14.18 -9.15
CA GLU A 122 -14.88 -14.24 -9.95
C GLU A 122 -14.58 -14.63 -11.40
N GLU A 123 -15.30 -15.63 -11.91
CA GLU A 123 -15.22 -16.06 -13.32
C GLU A 123 -16.11 -15.23 -14.27
N LYS A 124 -16.71 -14.14 -13.77
CA LYS A 124 -17.56 -13.26 -14.57
C LYS A 124 -16.76 -12.58 -15.68
N GLN A 125 -17.35 -12.53 -16.87
CA GLN A 125 -16.72 -11.95 -18.05
C GLN A 125 -17.08 -10.47 -18.22
N THR A 126 -16.06 -9.64 -18.42
CA THR A 126 -16.22 -8.25 -18.87
C THR A 126 -16.79 -8.21 -20.29
N GLY A 127 -17.33 -7.06 -20.72
CA GLY A 127 -17.76 -6.88 -22.10
C GLY A 127 -16.59 -6.79 -23.10
N LEU A 128 -15.35 -6.83 -22.63
CA LEU A 128 -14.14 -7.04 -23.43
C LEU A 128 -13.81 -8.53 -23.67
N GLY A 129 -14.57 -9.46 -23.05
CA GLY A 129 -14.40 -10.90 -23.24
C GLY A 129 -13.33 -11.53 -22.36
N PHE A 130 -12.98 -10.89 -21.24
CA PHE A 130 -12.01 -11.39 -20.26
C PHE A 130 -12.61 -11.39 -18.85
N SER A 131 -12.26 -12.38 -18.03
CA SER A 131 -12.41 -12.27 -16.57
C SER A 131 -11.51 -11.16 -16.04
N PHE A 132 -11.74 -10.68 -14.82
CA PHE A 132 -10.87 -9.64 -14.24
C PHE A 132 -9.39 -10.09 -14.17
N ARG A 133 -9.15 -11.36 -13.82
CA ARG A 133 -7.81 -11.95 -13.78
C ARG A 133 -7.11 -11.94 -15.15
N GLU A 134 -7.83 -12.31 -16.21
CA GLU A 134 -7.28 -12.27 -17.57
C GLU A 134 -7.14 -10.83 -18.09
N LEU A 135 -8.04 -9.93 -17.67
CA LEU A 135 -8.06 -8.54 -18.08
C LEU A 135 -6.79 -7.81 -17.61
N ILE A 136 -6.38 -7.98 -16.35
CA ILE A 136 -5.18 -7.33 -15.80
C ILE A 136 -3.87 -7.79 -16.45
N GLU A 137 -3.88 -8.94 -17.12
CA GLU A 137 -2.74 -9.48 -17.87
C GLU A 137 -2.66 -8.89 -19.29
N GLN A 138 -3.72 -8.26 -19.78
CA GLN A 138 -3.72 -7.65 -21.11
C GLN A 138 -2.78 -6.44 -21.17
N ALA A 139 -1.94 -6.38 -22.22
CA ALA A 139 -0.98 -5.31 -22.41
C ALA A 139 -1.62 -3.90 -22.39
N ALA A 140 -2.81 -3.75 -22.99
CA ALA A 140 -3.55 -2.49 -22.98
C ALA A 140 -3.98 -2.07 -21.57
N VAL A 141 -4.33 -3.03 -20.70
CA VAL A 141 -4.75 -2.76 -19.32
C VAL A 141 -3.54 -2.46 -18.44
N GLN A 142 -2.39 -3.07 -18.72
CA GLN A 142 -1.12 -2.70 -18.08
C GLN A 142 -0.68 -1.28 -18.48
N ASP A 143 -0.88 -0.89 -19.74
CA ASP A 143 -0.66 0.50 -20.18
C ASP A 143 -1.64 1.44 -19.47
N LEU A 144 -2.90 1.05 -19.26
CA LEU A 144 -3.88 1.83 -18.51
C LEU A 144 -3.49 1.99 -17.04
N ALA A 145 -3.05 0.91 -16.39
CA ALA A 145 -2.51 0.92 -15.04
C ALA A 145 -1.36 1.94 -14.88
N LYS A 146 -0.44 1.99 -15.86
CA LYS A 146 0.63 3.01 -15.90
C LYS A 146 0.07 4.41 -16.16
N ALA A 147 -0.88 4.55 -17.08
CA ALA A 147 -1.48 5.83 -17.45
C ALA A 147 -2.19 6.50 -16.27
N ILE A 148 -2.82 5.74 -15.38
CA ILE A 148 -3.49 6.26 -14.17
C ILE A 148 -2.50 7.05 -13.29
N ARG A 149 -1.23 6.63 -13.23
CA ARG A 149 -0.21 7.12 -12.29
C ARG A 149 0.81 8.10 -12.89
N THR A 150 0.92 8.13 -14.21
CA THR A 150 1.94 8.95 -14.89
C THR A 150 1.46 10.38 -15.14
N THR A 151 2.41 11.26 -15.44
CA THR A 151 2.17 12.58 -16.03
C THR A 151 2.55 12.63 -17.52
N ASP A 152 3.03 11.51 -18.07
CA ASP A 152 3.32 11.37 -19.50
C ASP A 152 2.02 11.47 -20.32
N SER A 153 1.84 12.65 -20.92
CA SER A 153 0.66 12.98 -21.69
C SER A 153 0.49 12.10 -22.94
N ALA A 154 1.59 11.64 -23.54
CA ALA A 154 1.54 10.80 -24.73
C ALA A 154 1.04 9.39 -24.40
N LEU A 155 1.55 8.80 -23.31
CA LEU A 155 1.08 7.49 -22.83
C LEU A 155 -0.39 7.57 -22.38
N ILE A 156 -0.76 8.60 -21.63
CA ILE A 156 -2.15 8.81 -21.18
C ILE A 156 -3.09 8.91 -22.38
N GLU A 157 -2.79 9.79 -23.34
CA GLU A 157 -3.67 10.01 -24.49
C GLU A 157 -3.78 8.75 -25.36
N LYS A 158 -2.66 8.08 -25.67
CA LYS A 158 -2.65 6.80 -26.40
C LYS A 158 -3.58 5.78 -25.73
N THR A 159 -3.49 5.68 -24.41
CA THR A 159 -4.22 4.68 -23.65
C THR A 159 -5.71 5.02 -23.54
N LEU A 160 -6.05 6.26 -23.22
CA LEU A 160 -7.45 6.71 -23.18
C LEU A 160 -8.13 6.51 -24.54
N ARG A 161 -7.45 6.82 -25.64
CA ARG A 161 -7.97 6.58 -27.00
C ARG A 161 -8.20 5.10 -27.31
N TYR A 162 -7.46 4.19 -26.68
CA TYR A 162 -7.68 2.77 -26.85
C TYR A 162 -8.99 2.32 -26.18
N PHE A 163 -9.30 2.83 -24.99
CA PHE A 163 -10.45 2.39 -24.19
C PHE A 163 -11.74 3.14 -24.49
N LEU A 164 -11.67 4.44 -24.79
CA LEU A 164 -12.86 5.25 -25.04
C LEU A 164 -13.70 4.65 -26.19
N GLY A 165 -14.97 4.37 -25.90
CA GLY A 165 -15.91 3.80 -26.85
C GLY A 165 -15.69 2.32 -27.18
N ARG A 166 -14.73 1.64 -26.54
CA ARG A 166 -14.41 0.23 -26.82
C ARG A 166 -15.31 -0.69 -26.02
N GLY A 167 -16.04 -1.56 -26.72
CA GLY A 167 -17.01 -2.50 -26.14
C GLY A 167 -18.36 -2.40 -26.83
N ASN A 168 -19.28 -3.28 -26.47
CA ASN A 168 -20.61 -3.30 -27.07
C ASN A 168 -21.62 -2.50 -26.23
N GLY A 169 -22.66 -1.98 -26.89
CA GLY A 169 -23.79 -1.33 -26.22
C GLY A 169 -23.64 0.19 -26.09
N LEU A 170 -24.49 0.76 -25.25
CA LEU A 170 -24.62 2.22 -25.08
C LEU A 170 -23.73 2.78 -23.96
N THR A 171 -23.19 1.92 -23.11
CA THR A 171 -22.10 2.21 -22.18
C THR A 171 -20.99 1.19 -22.49
N PRO A 172 -20.09 1.49 -23.45
CA PRO A 172 -19.01 0.59 -23.82
C PRO A 172 -18.14 0.20 -22.61
N SER A 173 -17.71 -1.06 -22.56
CA SER A 173 -16.94 -1.62 -21.44
C SER A 173 -15.70 -0.82 -21.06
N GLY A 174 -14.99 -0.26 -22.03
CA GLY A 174 -13.82 0.58 -21.79
C GLY A 174 -14.16 1.87 -21.06
N ASP A 175 -15.36 2.42 -21.26
CA ASP A 175 -15.80 3.62 -20.56
C ASP A 175 -16.29 3.30 -19.15
N ASP A 176 -17.02 2.19 -18.99
CA ASP A 176 -17.45 1.71 -17.66
C ASP A 176 -16.23 1.41 -16.76
N LEU A 177 -15.17 0.84 -17.35
CA LEU A 177 -13.87 0.67 -16.69
C LEU A 177 -13.29 2.02 -16.22
N LEU A 178 -13.34 3.05 -17.07
CA LEU A 178 -12.86 4.40 -16.72
C LEU A 178 -13.71 5.06 -15.63
N VAL A 179 -15.04 4.85 -15.62
CA VAL A 179 -15.93 5.30 -14.54
C VAL A 179 -15.52 4.67 -13.21
N GLY A 180 -15.25 3.35 -13.20
CA GLY A 180 -14.76 2.65 -12.00
C GLY A 180 -13.41 3.17 -11.49
N ILE A 181 -12.46 3.46 -12.40
CA ILE A 181 -11.16 4.05 -12.05
C ILE A 181 -11.34 5.44 -11.43
N LEU A 182 -12.21 6.29 -12.01
CA LEU A 182 -12.49 7.63 -11.49
C LEU A 182 -13.14 7.60 -10.11
N LEU A 183 -13.94 6.57 -9.80
CA LEU A 183 -14.57 6.37 -8.49
C LEU A 183 -13.52 6.18 -7.37
N VAL A 184 -12.44 5.45 -7.63
CA VAL A 184 -11.33 5.27 -6.68
C VAL A 184 -10.66 6.64 -6.44
N GLY A 185 -10.38 7.36 -7.52
CA GLY A 185 -9.91 8.75 -7.48
C GLY A 185 -8.39 8.92 -7.32
N ASN A 186 -7.61 7.87 -7.58
CA ASN A 186 -6.14 7.89 -7.58
C ASN A 186 -5.51 8.32 -8.92
N THR A 187 -6.31 8.80 -9.87
CA THR A 187 -5.86 9.31 -11.17
C THR A 187 -5.13 10.65 -11.04
N THR A 188 -4.06 10.86 -11.81
CA THR A 188 -3.38 12.17 -11.87
C THR A 188 -4.25 13.29 -12.46
N THR A 189 -3.90 14.54 -12.15
CA THR A 189 -4.53 15.72 -12.77
C THR A 189 -4.39 15.70 -14.30
N ALA A 190 -3.22 15.26 -14.81
CA ALA A 190 -2.98 15.13 -16.25
C ALA A 190 -3.94 14.11 -16.89
N PHE A 191 -4.16 12.97 -16.24
CA PHE A 191 -5.12 11.96 -16.69
C PHE A 191 -6.53 12.55 -16.82
N ARG A 192 -7.00 13.24 -15.77
CA ARG A 192 -8.32 13.88 -15.76
C ARG A 192 -8.46 14.95 -16.85
N GLN A 193 -7.46 15.82 -17.01
CA GLN A 193 -7.49 16.88 -18.03
C GLN A 193 -7.54 16.32 -19.45
N ILE A 194 -6.72 15.30 -19.75
CA ILE A 194 -6.71 14.68 -21.09
C ILE A 194 -8.04 13.96 -21.33
N LEU A 195 -8.55 13.22 -20.34
CA LEU A 195 -9.87 12.57 -20.47
C LEU A 195 -10.98 13.59 -20.72
N THR A 196 -11.04 14.68 -19.93
CA THR A 196 -12.00 15.77 -20.12
C THR A 196 -11.91 16.36 -21.53
N ARG A 197 -10.69 16.64 -22.02
CA ARG A 197 -10.48 17.14 -23.38
C ARG A 197 -11.01 16.15 -24.42
N LEU A 198 -10.58 14.90 -24.39
CA LEU A 198 -10.97 13.89 -25.37
C LEU A 198 -12.49 13.72 -25.45
N ILE A 199 -13.18 13.63 -24.31
CA ILE A 199 -14.63 13.44 -24.31
C ILE A 199 -15.43 14.71 -24.64
N THR A 200 -14.81 15.89 -24.67
CA THR A 200 -15.49 17.15 -25.02
C THR A 200 -15.20 17.62 -26.43
N THR A 201 -14.01 17.32 -26.97
CA THR A 201 -13.59 17.76 -28.30
C THR A 201 -13.79 16.73 -29.39
N GLU A 202 -13.96 15.45 -29.04
CA GLU A 202 -14.05 14.34 -29.99
C GLU A 202 -15.22 13.41 -29.66
N GLN A 203 -15.83 12.82 -30.70
CA GLN A 203 -16.90 11.83 -30.54
C GLN A 203 -16.31 10.42 -30.53
N LEU A 204 -15.60 10.08 -29.45
CA LEU A 204 -14.93 8.78 -29.29
C LEU A 204 -15.81 7.70 -28.65
N THR A 205 -16.90 8.09 -27.99
CA THR A 205 -17.86 7.18 -27.36
C THR A 205 -19.30 7.66 -27.59
N THR A 206 -20.27 6.91 -27.10
CA THR A 206 -21.69 7.23 -27.16
C THR A 206 -22.02 8.45 -26.29
N ASP A 207 -23.08 9.18 -26.63
CA ASP A 207 -23.51 10.36 -25.88
C ASP A 207 -23.88 10.03 -24.42
N ILE A 208 -24.41 8.82 -24.20
CA ILE A 208 -24.77 8.31 -22.88
C ILE A 208 -23.51 8.07 -22.05
N SER A 209 -22.54 7.34 -22.60
CA SER A 209 -21.29 7.03 -21.91
C SER A 209 -20.46 8.30 -21.63
N GLN A 210 -20.44 9.22 -22.59
CA GLN A 210 -19.85 10.55 -22.42
C GLN A 210 -20.47 11.30 -21.23
N THR A 211 -21.79 11.17 -21.02
CA THR A 211 -22.50 11.78 -19.88
C THR A 211 -22.06 11.15 -18.56
N TYR A 212 -21.96 9.82 -18.47
CA TYR A 212 -21.42 9.14 -17.28
C TYR A 212 -20.00 9.59 -16.94
N LEU A 213 -19.12 9.66 -17.94
CA LEU A 213 -17.73 10.11 -17.76
C LEU A 213 -17.64 11.58 -17.31
N LYS A 214 -18.49 12.47 -17.86
CA LYS A 214 -18.58 13.88 -17.43
C LYS A 214 -18.94 14.00 -15.95
N TYR A 215 -19.94 13.25 -15.49
CA TYR A 215 -20.32 13.25 -14.07
C TYR A 215 -19.24 12.62 -13.18
N ALA A 216 -18.65 11.49 -13.60
CA ALA A 216 -17.56 10.84 -12.85
C ALA A 216 -16.33 11.75 -12.70
N LEU A 217 -15.98 12.54 -13.73
CA LEU A 217 -14.91 13.55 -13.66
C LEU A 217 -15.20 14.68 -12.65
N ASN A 218 -16.47 14.98 -12.43
CA ASN A 218 -16.96 15.92 -11.42
C ASN A 218 -17.21 15.27 -10.06
N ASP A 219 -16.70 14.04 -9.85
CA ASP A 219 -16.88 13.25 -8.64
C ASP A 219 -18.35 12.93 -8.32
N GLU A 220 -19.18 12.74 -9.35
CA GLU A 220 -20.59 12.37 -9.22
C GLU A 220 -20.89 10.98 -9.78
N PHE A 221 -21.51 10.13 -8.96
CA PHE A 221 -21.71 8.71 -9.26
C PHE A 221 -23.10 8.24 -8.84
N SER A 222 -23.50 7.03 -9.26
CA SER A 222 -24.73 6.42 -8.74
C SER A 222 -24.62 6.15 -7.24
N ASP A 223 -25.73 6.23 -6.52
CA ASP A 223 -25.78 5.92 -5.07
C ASP A 223 -25.18 4.55 -4.70
N SER A 224 -25.23 3.58 -5.60
CA SER A 224 -24.69 2.23 -5.38
C SER A 224 -23.17 2.20 -5.47
N LEU A 225 -22.59 2.96 -6.40
CA LEU A 225 -21.14 3.18 -6.46
C LEU A 225 -20.67 4.02 -5.26
N LEU A 226 -21.47 5.00 -4.84
CA LEU A 226 -21.18 5.76 -3.61
C LEU A 226 -21.26 4.89 -2.35
N ALA A 227 -22.20 3.94 -2.29
CA ALA A 227 -22.29 2.97 -1.20
C ALA A 227 -21.06 2.05 -1.17
N LEU A 228 -20.60 1.58 -2.33
CA LEU A 228 -19.37 0.79 -2.43
C LEU A 228 -18.15 1.62 -1.97
N TYR A 229 -18.04 2.87 -2.42
CA TYR A 229 -16.98 3.78 -2.00
C TYR A 229 -17.01 4.06 -0.50
N GLN A 230 -18.19 4.27 0.08
CA GLN A 230 -18.37 4.45 1.52
C GLN A 230 -18.03 3.18 2.32
N ALA A 231 -18.27 1.99 1.77
CA ALA A 231 -17.85 0.75 2.39
C ALA A 231 -16.31 0.67 2.48
N PHE A 232 -15.58 1.12 1.46
CA PHE A 232 -14.11 1.25 1.54
C PHE A 232 -13.64 2.27 2.57
N GLN A 233 -14.41 3.32 2.85
CA GLN A 233 -14.06 4.31 3.89
C GLN A 233 -14.28 3.77 5.30
N THR A 234 -15.25 2.88 5.49
CA THR A 234 -15.70 2.40 6.80
C THR A 234 -15.20 1.01 7.15
N GLY A 235 -14.57 0.31 6.20
CA GLY A 235 -14.21 -1.10 6.32
C GLY A 235 -15.42 -2.03 6.31
N ALA A 236 -16.58 -1.57 5.82
CA ALA A 236 -17.79 -2.38 5.75
C ALA A 236 -17.68 -3.49 4.70
N GLU A 237 -18.53 -4.52 4.86
CA GLU A 237 -18.66 -5.64 3.92
C GLU A 237 -19.07 -5.13 2.53
N THR A 238 -18.37 -5.58 1.48
CA THR A 238 -18.55 -5.08 0.09
C THR A 238 -19.20 -6.09 -0.85
N SER A 239 -19.27 -7.37 -0.51
CA SER A 239 -19.79 -8.42 -1.40
C SER A 239 -21.26 -8.19 -1.73
N GLY A 240 -22.10 -7.83 -0.76
CA GLY A 240 -23.53 -7.56 -1.00
C GLY A 240 -23.74 -6.41 -2.00
N ILE A 241 -22.96 -5.33 -1.85
CA ILE A 241 -23.02 -4.16 -2.74
C ILE A 241 -22.48 -4.52 -4.13
N THR A 242 -21.36 -5.24 -4.18
CA THR A 242 -20.75 -5.70 -5.43
C THR A 242 -21.70 -6.61 -6.22
N GLN A 243 -22.39 -7.54 -5.56
CA GLN A 243 -23.39 -8.40 -6.21
C GLN A 243 -24.59 -7.61 -6.77
N GLN A 244 -24.99 -6.52 -6.11
CA GLN A 244 -26.03 -5.63 -6.65
C GLN A 244 -25.54 -4.90 -7.90
N ILE A 245 -24.31 -4.38 -7.89
CA ILE A 245 -23.73 -3.68 -9.03
C ILE A 245 -23.58 -4.62 -10.24
N TYR A 246 -23.24 -5.90 -10.06
CA TYR A 246 -23.18 -6.85 -11.18
C TYR A 246 -24.51 -7.04 -11.93
N GLN A 247 -25.64 -6.67 -11.33
CA GLN A 247 -26.94 -6.75 -11.99
C GLN A 247 -27.21 -5.54 -12.92
N TYR A 248 -26.27 -4.60 -13.03
CA TYR A 248 -26.39 -3.39 -13.84
C TYR A 248 -26.05 -3.65 -15.31
N GLY A 249 -27.02 -3.40 -16.17
CA GLY A 249 -26.89 -3.66 -17.60
C GLY A 249 -26.58 -5.13 -17.89
N HIS A 250 -26.01 -5.42 -19.07
CA HIS A 250 -25.53 -6.77 -19.38
C HIS A 250 -24.16 -7.03 -18.75
N THR A 251 -23.18 -6.16 -19.01
CA THR A 251 -21.81 -6.25 -18.47
C THR A 251 -21.34 -4.99 -17.78
N SER A 252 -22.08 -3.87 -17.88
CA SER A 252 -21.67 -2.55 -17.41
C SER A 252 -21.29 -2.52 -15.94
N GLY A 253 -22.06 -3.21 -15.08
CA GLY A 253 -21.71 -3.37 -13.67
C GLY A 253 -20.41 -4.14 -13.44
N ILE A 254 -20.17 -5.21 -14.21
CA ILE A 254 -18.94 -6.01 -14.14
C ILE A 254 -17.74 -5.17 -14.60
N ASP A 255 -17.88 -4.45 -15.72
CA ASP A 255 -16.86 -3.58 -16.30
C ASP A 255 -16.50 -2.43 -15.33
N THR A 256 -17.50 -1.84 -14.67
CA THR A 256 -17.29 -0.81 -13.63
C THR A 256 -16.53 -1.36 -12.43
N ILE A 257 -16.91 -2.55 -11.92
CA ILE A 257 -16.20 -3.19 -10.81
C ILE A 257 -14.77 -3.57 -11.19
N ALA A 258 -14.54 -4.03 -12.43
CA ALA A 258 -13.19 -4.25 -12.94
C ALA A 258 -12.35 -2.96 -12.92
N GLY A 259 -12.97 -1.82 -13.23
CA GLY A 259 -12.34 -0.50 -13.17
C GLY A 259 -11.99 -0.09 -11.75
N VAL A 260 -12.91 -0.30 -10.80
CA VAL A 260 -12.66 -0.09 -9.37
C VAL A 260 -11.52 -0.97 -8.89
N ALA A 261 -11.55 -2.26 -9.21
CA ALA A 261 -10.51 -3.21 -8.81
C ALA A 261 -9.14 -2.87 -9.44
N LEU A 262 -9.09 -2.40 -10.68
CA LEU A 262 -7.84 -1.92 -11.30
C LEU A 262 -7.31 -0.67 -10.59
N GLY A 263 -8.18 0.32 -10.33
CA GLY A 263 -7.82 1.51 -9.58
C GLY A 263 -7.27 1.17 -8.20
N LEU A 264 -7.96 0.31 -7.46
CA LEU A 264 -7.53 -0.16 -6.14
C LEU A 264 -6.24 -0.99 -6.21
N LYS A 265 -6.09 -1.90 -7.17
CA LYS A 265 -4.86 -2.68 -7.35
C LYS A 265 -3.65 -1.77 -7.53
N GLU A 266 -3.80 -0.69 -8.30
CA GLU A 266 -2.72 0.28 -8.43
C GLU A 266 -2.47 1.04 -7.12
N GLU A 267 -3.50 1.33 -6.33
CA GLU A 267 -3.38 1.89 -4.98
C GLU A 267 -2.68 0.93 -4.00
N PHE A 268 -2.97 -0.37 -4.01
CA PHE A 268 -2.22 -1.37 -3.25
C PHE A 268 -0.81 -1.60 -3.81
N SER A 269 -0.60 -1.49 -5.13
CA SER A 269 0.72 -1.45 -5.73
C SER A 269 1.49 -0.15 -5.38
N MET A 270 0.81 0.88 -4.84
CA MET A 270 1.41 2.03 -4.15
C MET A 270 1.65 1.77 -2.65
N GLY A 271 1.46 0.53 -2.18
CA GLY A 271 1.79 0.15 -0.81
C GLY A 271 3.20 0.59 -0.47
N LYS A 272 3.31 1.38 0.59
CA LYS A 272 4.59 1.93 1.07
C LYS A 272 5.64 0.82 1.08
N ARG A 273 6.83 1.10 0.53
CA ARG A 273 8.00 0.24 0.71
C ARG A 273 8.45 0.36 2.16
N VAL A 274 8.22 -0.68 2.95
CA VAL A 274 8.55 -0.70 4.38
C VAL A 274 9.77 -1.56 4.58
N VAL A 275 10.84 -0.98 5.12
CA VAL A 275 11.97 -1.73 5.66
C VAL A 275 11.72 -1.95 7.14
N ILE A 276 11.69 -3.22 7.55
CA ILE A 276 11.44 -3.65 8.92
C ILE A 276 12.75 -4.14 9.53
N ALA A 277 13.16 -3.57 10.66
CA ALA A 277 14.29 -4.02 11.46
C ALA A 277 13.81 -4.83 12.68
N LEU A 278 13.99 -6.15 12.62
CA LEU A 278 13.59 -7.04 13.70
C LEU A 278 14.62 -7.11 14.84
N GLY A 279 14.09 -7.00 16.07
CA GLY A 279 14.75 -7.29 17.35
C GLY A 279 15.45 -8.66 17.40
N GLY A 280 16.47 -8.80 18.26
CA GLY A 280 16.99 -10.14 18.60
C GLY A 280 15.94 -11.00 19.31
N ASN A 281 15.06 -10.34 20.09
CA ASN A 281 13.93 -10.94 20.79
C ASN A 281 12.89 -11.57 19.85
N ALA A 282 12.85 -11.16 18.58
CA ALA A 282 11.99 -11.77 17.56
C ALA A 282 12.45 -13.19 17.18
N ILE A 283 13.70 -13.54 17.51
CA ILE A 283 14.30 -14.84 17.21
C ILE A 283 14.55 -15.61 18.50
N LEU A 284 15.12 -14.97 19.53
CA LEU A 284 15.38 -15.60 20.81
C LEU A 284 15.08 -14.63 21.95
N GLN A 285 14.16 -15.00 22.84
CA GLN A 285 13.77 -14.17 23.97
C GLN A 285 14.83 -14.21 25.09
N PRO A 286 14.91 -13.16 25.93
CA PRO A 286 15.79 -13.16 27.11
C PRO A 286 15.54 -14.39 28.01
N ASN A 287 16.62 -15.02 28.47
CA ASN A 287 16.60 -16.23 29.32
C ASN A 287 15.96 -17.48 28.70
N GLN A 288 15.60 -17.46 27.41
CA GLN A 288 15.12 -18.63 26.70
C GLN A 288 16.30 -19.51 26.26
N GLU A 289 16.14 -20.84 26.36
CA GLU A 289 17.13 -21.77 25.87
C GLU A 289 17.29 -21.63 24.34
N ALA A 290 18.53 -21.51 23.86
CA ALA A 290 18.87 -21.24 22.46
C ALA A 290 18.72 -22.47 21.52
N THR A 291 17.65 -23.26 21.69
CA THR A 291 17.36 -24.40 20.81
C THR A 291 16.82 -23.94 19.46
N PHE A 292 16.97 -24.76 18.43
CA PHE A 292 16.37 -24.51 17.11
C PHE A 292 14.84 -24.38 17.22
N ALA A 293 14.19 -25.26 17.98
CA ALA A 293 12.72 -25.27 18.12
C ALA A 293 12.19 -23.98 18.75
N ASN A 294 12.83 -23.47 19.80
CA ASN A 294 12.45 -22.20 20.42
C ASN A 294 12.61 -21.03 19.45
N GLN A 295 13.71 -21.00 18.70
CA GLN A 295 13.98 -19.93 17.73
C GLN A 295 13.00 -19.97 16.57
N LEU A 296 12.73 -21.16 16.01
CA LEU A 296 11.75 -21.33 14.94
C LEU A 296 10.36 -20.88 15.41
N LYS A 297 9.94 -21.25 16.62
CA LYS A 297 8.63 -20.86 17.16
C LYS A 297 8.48 -19.34 17.27
N ASN A 298 9.49 -18.63 17.79
CA ASN A 298 9.48 -17.17 17.86
C ASN A 298 9.46 -16.51 16.46
N VAL A 299 10.19 -17.10 15.51
CA VAL A 299 10.22 -16.65 14.12
C VAL A 299 8.86 -16.85 13.47
N GLU A 300 8.19 -17.99 13.67
CA GLU A 300 6.83 -18.24 13.18
C GLU A 300 5.85 -17.16 13.67
N ASP A 301 5.86 -16.87 14.97
CA ASP A 301 4.99 -15.84 15.56
C ASP A 301 5.30 -14.45 14.98
N SER A 302 6.57 -14.15 14.75
CA SER A 302 7.00 -12.89 14.14
C SER A 302 6.59 -12.77 12.67
N CYS A 303 6.74 -13.86 11.91
CA CYS A 303 6.40 -13.94 10.51
C CYS A 303 4.89 -13.86 10.28
N ALA A 304 4.05 -14.36 11.21
CA ALA A 304 2.60 -14.18 11.16
C ALA A 304 2.22 -12.69 11.14
N LYS A 305 2.88 -11.88 11.97
CA LYS A 305 2.67 -10.43 12.03
C LYS A 305 3.22 -9.68 10.83
N ILE A 306 4.38 -10.09 10.31
CA ILE A 306 4.89 -9.53 9.05
C ILE A 306 3.95 -9.85 7.88
N ALA A 307 3.35 -11.04 7.86
CA ALA A 307 2.38 -11.41 6.84
C ALA A 307 1.11 -10.53 6.90
N GLU A 308 0.70 -10.04 8.07
CA GLU A 308 -0.39 -9.05 8.20
C GLU A 308 -0.01 -7.69 7.56
N ILE A 309 1.27 -7.28 7.64
CA ILE A 309 1.76 -6.06 6.97
C ILE A 309 1.73 -6.22 5.44
N THR A 310 2.15 -7.39 4.94
CA THR A 310 2.04 -7.73 3.52
C THR A 310 0.58 -7.80 3.07
N GLU A 311 -0.29 -8.40 3.88
CA GLU A 311 -1.74 -8.47 3.63
C GLU A 311 -2.33 -7.07 3.50
N ALA A 312 -1.93 -6.12 4.35
CA ALA A 312 -2.33 -4.71 4.27
C ALA A 312 -1.83 -3.98 2.99
N GLY A 313 -1.12 -4.68 2.10
CA GLY A 313 -0.71 -4.18 0.80
C GLY A 313 0.68 -3.56 0.77
N HIS A 314 1.45 -3.61 1.87
CA HIS A 314 2.77 -3.01 1.92
C HIS A 314 3.84 -3.87 1.25
N LYS A 315 4.84 -3.20 0.66
CA LYS A 315 6.00 -3.83 0.04
C LYS A 315 7.10 -4.01 1.08
N VAL A 316 7.26 -5.23 1.56
CA VAL A 316 8.06 -5.50 2.77
C VAL A 316 9.48 -5.95 2.44
N ILE A 317 10.46 -5.31 3.09
CA ILE A 317 11.83 -5.77 3.19
C ILE A 317 12.12 -6.01 4.68
N VAL A 318 12.58 -7.20 5.03
CA VAL A 318 12.88 -7.57 6.42
C VAL A 318 14.38 -7.64 6.62
N THR A 319 14.86 -6.96 7.66
CA THR A 319 16.20 -7.11 8.22
C THR A 319 16.07 -7.66 9.64
N HIS A 320 17.12 -8.28 10.15
CA HIS A 320 17.10 -8.88 11.48
C HIS A 320 18.46 -8.78 12.17
N GLY A 321 18.48 -8.87 13.50
CA GLY A 321 19.71 -9.08 14.26
C GLY A 321 20.19 -10.53 14.20
N ASN A 322 21.43 -10.78 14.61
CA ASN A 322 22.00 -12.13 14.69
C ASN A 322 22.82 -12.39 15.97
N GLY A 323 22.84 -11.47 16.95
CA GLY A 323 23.78 -11.49 18.08
C GLY A 323 23.88 -12.85 18.80
N PRO A 324 22.77 -13.41 19.32
CA PRO A 324 22.79 -14.74 19.94
C PRO A 324 23.21 -15.86 18.98
N GLN A 325 22.78 -15.80 17.73
CA GLN A 325 23.00 -16.84 16.72
C GLN A 325 24.46 -16.87 16.27
N VAL A 326 25.02 -15.73 15.87
CA VAL A 326 26.44 -15.62 15.50
C VAL A 326 27.34 -15.89 16.70
N GLY A 327 26.92 -15.52 17.92
CA GLY A 327 27.63 -15.87 19.14
C GLY A 327 27.74 -17.38 19.38
N ASN A 328 26.65 -18.12 19.15
CA ASN A 328 26.65 -19.59 19.24
C ASN A 328 27.47 -20.24 18.12
N ILE A 329 27.41 -19.73 16.90
CA ILE A 329 28.22 -20.21 15.77
C ILE A 329 29.72 -20.01 16.05
N LEU A 330 30.09 -18.84 16.56
CA LEU A 330 31.47 -18.55 16.96
C LEU A 330 31.92 -19.49 18.09
N ARG A 331 31.05 -19.75 19.06
CA ARG A 331 31.32 -20.70 20.14
C ARG A 331 31.55 -22.11 19.60
N GLN A 332 30.71 -22.58 18.67
CA GLN A 332 30.86 -23.88 18.02
C GLN A 332 32.20 -23.99 17.29
N ASN A 333 32.59 -22.95 16.55
CA ASN A 333 33.88 -22.87 15.87
C ASN A 333 35.06 -22.92 16.85
N GLU A 334 34.95 -22.24 17.99
CA GLU A 334 36.00 -22.25 19.03
C GLU A 334 36.10 -23.58 19.78
N GLU A 335 34.97 -24.22 20.08
CA GLU A 335 34.94 -25.53 20.75
C GLU A 335 35.42 -26.66 19.82
N ALA A 336 35.16 -26.55 18.51
CA ALA A 336 35.55 -27.54 17.50
C ALA A 336 36.94 -27.32 16.90
N LYS A 337 37.65 -26.22 17.25
CA LYS A 337 38.88 -25.78 16.58
C LYS A 337 40.01 -26.81 16.53
N GLU A 338 40.06 -27.72 17.50
CA GLU A 338 41.05 -28.81 17.57
C GLU A 338 40.82 -29.89 16.49
N PHE A 339 39.60 -29.95 15.93
CA PHE A 339 39.19 -30.94 14.94
C PHE A 339 38.83 -30.32 13.58
N VAL A 340 38.32 -29.09 13.58
CA VAL A 340 37.87 -28.35 12.40
C VAL A 340 38.41 -26.93 12.48
N PRO A 341 39.13 -26.42 11.46
CA PRO A 341 39.63 -25.04 11.49
C PRO A 341 38.51 -24.03 11.74
N ALA A 342 38.70 -23.15 12.73
CA ALA A 342 37.73 -22.12 13.07
C ALA A 342 37.57 -21.12 11.93
N LEU A 343 36.32 -20.81 11.57
CA LEU A 343 35.99 -19.80 10.58
C LEU A 343 36.18 -18.38 11.12
N PRO A 344 36.49 -17.40 10.26
CA PRO A 344 36.52 -16.00 10.64
C PRO A 344 35.09 -15.46 10.89
N ILE A 345 34.99 -14.32 11.56
CA ILE A 345 33.72 -13.73 12.01
C ILE A 345 32.77 -13.42 10.86
N ASP A 346 33.28 -12.91 9.75
CA ASP A 346 32.51 -12.60 8.54
C ASP A 346 31.86 -13.86 7.95
N ALA A 347 32.58 -14.97 7.91
CA ALA A 347 32.04 -16.27 7.49
C ALA A 347 30.98 -16.79 8.48
N CYS A 348 31.22 -16.69 9.80
CA CYS A 348 30.22 -17.01 10.81
C CYS A 348 28.97 -16.12 10.71
N SER A 349 29.14 -14.86 10.32
CA SER A 349 28.03 -13.93 10.04
C SER A 349 27.22 -14.41 8.84
N ALA A 350 27.89 -14.86 7.77
CA ALA A 350 27.24 -15.46 6.61
C ALA A 350 26.41 -16.70 6.97
N GLU A 351 26.96 -17.60 7.80
CA GLU A 351 26.22 -18.77 8.32
C GLU A 351 24.98 -18.35 9.10
N SER A 352 25.09 -17.30 9.94
CA SER A 352 23.96 -16.79 10.71
C SER A 352 22.85 -16.22 9.82
N GLN A 353 23.18 -15.59 8.69
CA GLN A 353 22.19 -15.12 7.71
C GLN A 353 21.46 -16.29 7.06
N GLY A 354 22.18 -17.34 6.64
CA GLY A 354 21.57 -18.54 6.08
C GLY A 354 20.65 -19.24 7.09
N PHE A 355 21.10 -19.37 8.34
CA PHE A 355 20.33 -19.98 9.41
C PHE A 355 19.02 -19.22 9.72
N ILE A 356 19.11 -17.91 9.98
CA ILE A 356 17.94 -17.11 10.35
C ILE A 356 17.02 -16.91 9.13
N GLY A 357 17.61 -16.63 7.97
CA GLY A 357 16.88 -16.46 6.72
C GLY A 357 16.09 -17.71 6.33
N TYR A 358 16.67 -18.90 6.52
CA TYR A 358 15.94 -20.16 6.36
C TYR A 358 14.67 -20.24 7.23
N MET A 359 14.81 -19.97 8.54
CA MET A 359 13.66 -20.00 9.47
C MET A 359 12.58 -18.99 9.05
N MET A 360 12.99 -17.77 8.70
CA MET A 360 12.08 -16.68 8.31
C MET A 360 11.38 -16.95 6.99
N GLU A 361 12.12 -17.37 5.97
CA GLU A 361 11.58 -17.64 4.64
C GLU A 361 10.59 -18.81 4.68
N GLN A 362 10.93 -19.89 5.39
CA GLN A 362 10.02 -21.00 5.61
C GLN A 362 8.72 -20.54 6.30
N SER A 363 8.85 -19.77 7.38
CA SER A 363 7.72 -19.32 8.19
C SER A 363 6.80 -18.37 7.42
N LEU A 364 7.37 -17.37 6.74
CA LEU A 364 6.60 -16.42 5.92
C LEU A 364 5.89 -17.10 4.76
N LYS A 365 6.55 -18.03 4.04
CA LYS A 365 5.89 -18.78 2.95
C LYS A 365 4.68 -19.54 3.47
N ASN A 366 4.80 -20.18 4.63
CA ASN A 366 3.69 -20.92 5.25
C ASN A 366 2.53 -20.00 5.67
N GLU A 367 2.82 -18.83 6.22
CA GLU A 367 1.78 -17.86 6.63
C GLU A 367 1.09 -17.20 5.44
N LEU A 368 1.85 -16.75 4.44
CA LEU A 368 1.31 -16.15 3.21
C LEU A 368 0.45 -17.16 2.43
N ALA A 369 0.88 -18.42 2.35
CA ALA A 369 0.10 -19.49 1.74
C ALA A 369 -1.22 -19.74 2.49
N ARG A 370 -1.20 -19.75 3.84
CA ARG A 370 -2.42 -19.87 4.67
C ARG A 370 -3.37 -18.71 4.46
N LYS A 371 -2.84 -17.49 4.29
CA LYS A 371 -3.61 -16.27 3.94
C LYS A 371 -4.00 -16.19 2.45
N LYS A 372 -3.58 -17.15 1.62
CA LYS A 372 -3.82 -17.19 0.16
C LYS A 372 -3.28 -15.95 -0.57
N LEU A 373 -2.19 -15.37 -0.06
CA LEU A 373 -1.49 -14.26 -0.71
C LEU A 373 -0.53 -14.83 -1.75
N PRO A 374 -0.55 -14.35 -3.01
CA PRO A 374 0.34 -14.84 -4.08
C PRO A 374 1.79 -14.32 -3.96
N THR A 375 2.12 -13.68 -2.84
CA THR A 375 3.40 -13.03 -2.56
C THR A 375 4.52 -14.05 -2.40
N ASN A 376 5.64 -13.82 -3.10
CA ASN A 376 6.84 -14.63 -2.95
C ASN A 376 7.66 -14.17 -1.74
N VAL A 377 8.55 -15.05 -1.25
CA VAL A 377 9.51 -14.72 -0.18
C VAL A 377 10.87 -15.25 -0.57
N ILE A 378 11.90 -14.43 -0.39
CA ILE A 378 13.29 -14.80 -0.66
C ILE A 378 14.24 -14.20 0.36
N THR A 379 15.22 -14.99 0.78
CA THR A 379 16.36 -14.55 1.57
C THR A 379 17.56 -14.29 0.67
N LEU A 380 18.19 -13.13 0.85
CA LEU A 380 19.44 -12.78 0.17
C LEU A 380 20.61 -12.76 1.15
N LEU A 381 21.64 -13.54 0.85
CA LEU A 381 22.93 -13.38 1.51
C LEU A 381 23.48 -11.99 1.16
N THR A 382 23.81 -11.20 2.17
CA THR A 382 24.06 -9.77 2.02
C THR A 382 25.40 -9.36 2.59
N GLN A 383 26.25 -8.79 1.74
CA GLN A 383 27.49 -8.12 2.14
C GLN A 383 27.23 -6.63 2.38
N THR A 384 27.94 -6.06 3.35
CA THR A 384 27.88 -4.64 3.69
C THR A 384 29.28 -4.07 3.71
N GLU A 385 29.50 -3.12 2.80
CA GLU A 385 30.75 -2.39 2.66
C GLU A 385 30.93 -1.43 3.83
N VAL A 386 32.11 -1.45 4.43
CA VAL A 386 32.55 -0.57 5.51
C VAL A 386 33.89 0.07 5.16
N SER A 387 34.22 1.18 5.81
CA SER A 387 35.50 1.85 5.57
C SER A 387 36.65 1.10 6.25
N ALA A 388 37.71 0.79 5.52
CA ALA A 388 38.93 0.20 6.08
C ALA A 388 39.63 1.13 7.09
N SER A 389 39.34 2.44 7.05
CA SER A 389 39.87 3.44 7.97
C SER A 389 38.87 3.87 9.05
N ASP A 390 37.78 3.11 9.24
CA ASP A 390 36.80 3.40 10.30
C ASP A 390 37.47 3.36 11.68
N PRO A 391 37.30 4.40 12.54
CA PRO A 391 37.88 4.43 13.88
C PRO A 391 37.53 3.22 14.75
N ALA A 392 36.40 2.55 14.49
CA ALA A 392 36.00 1.35 15.22
C ALA A 392 37.01 0.19 15.11
N PHE A 393 37.85 0.16 14.06
CA PHE A 393 38.94 -0.82 13.94
C PHE A 393 40.09 -0.56 14.90
N GLN A 394 40.24 0.66 15.41
CA GLN A 394 41.27 1.04 16.38
C GLN A 394 40.78 0.96 17.83
N SER A 395 39.46 0.98 18.03
CA SER A 395 38.82 0.86 19.34
C SER A 395 37.59 -0.07 19.28
N PRO A 396 37.81 -1.40 19.21
CA PRO A 396 36.77 -2.41 19.37
C PRO A 396 35.97 -2.25 20.66
N THR A 397 34.65 -2.10 20.54
CA THR A 397 33.76 -1.92 21.71
C THR A 397 32.67 -2.97 21.80
N LYS A 398 32.37 -3.71 20.72
CA LYS A 398 31.18 -4.55 20.65
C LYS A 398 31.47 -5.97 21.15
N PRO A 399 30.85 -6.42 22.26
CA PRO A 399 31.16 -7.71 22.85
C PRO A 399 30.48 -8.87 22.09
N ILE A 400 31.23 -9.92 21.80
CA ILE A 400 30.79 -11.11 21.07
C ILE A 400 31.19 -12.41 21.78
N GLY A 401 30.52 -13.51 21.42
CA GLY A 401 30.85 -14.85 21.94
C GLY A 401 30.57 -15.02 23.43
N VAL A 402 31.24 -16.01 24.03
CA VAL A 402 31.08 -16.45 25.43
C VAL A 402 31.81 -15.54 26.43
N PHE A 403 31.44 -15.69 27.71
CA PHE A 403 32.16 -15.06 28.82
C PHE A 403 33.41 -15.88 29.16
N TYR A 404 34.48 -15.16 29.47
CA TYR A 404 35.76 -15.67 29.94
C TYR A 404 36.04 -15.11 31.33
N THR A 405 36.79 -15.86 32.12
CA THR A 405 37.44 -15.36 33.33
C THR A 405 38.50 -14.32 32.98
N ARG A 406 38.96 -13.57 33.99
CA ARG A 406 40.01 -12.56 33.79
C ARG A 406 41.31 -13.21 33.30
N GLU A 407 41.63 -14.37 33.85
CA GLU A 407 42.82 -15.15 33.55
C GLU A 407 42.80 -15.63 32.10
N GLU A 408 41.69 -16.25 31.66
CA GLU A 408 41.49 -16.69 30.28
C GLU A 408 41.53 -15.52 29.29
N ALA A 409 40.95 -14.36 29.65
CA ALA A 409 40.97 -13.18 28.81
C ALA A 409 42.39 -12.65 28.56
N VAL A 410 43.25 -12.64 29.58
CA VAL A 410 44.65 -12.23 29.44
C VAL A 410 45.42 -13.21 28.55
N GLU A 411 45.20 -14.52 28.70
CA GLU A 411 45.83 -15.54 27.86
C GLU A 411 45.39 -15.42 26.39
N LEU A 412 44.09 -15.26 26.13
CA LEU A 412 43.55 -15.12 24.78
C LEU A 412 44.00 -13.83 24.10
N ALA A 413 44.11 -12.73 24.84
CA ALA A 413 44.67 -11.49 24.31
C ALA A 413 46.12 -11.66 23.86
N ALA A 414 46.94 -12.36 24.66
CA ALA A 414 48.34 -12.62 24.32
C ALA A 414 48.51 -13.65 23.18
N ALA A 415 47.71 -14.72 23.18
CA ALA A 415 47.87 -15.83 22.25
C ALA A 415 47.26 -15.55 20.86
N LYS A 416 46.14 -14.82 20.81
CA LYS A 416 45.36 -14.59 19.59
C LYS A 416 45.31 -13.13 19.14
N GLY A 417 45.87 -12.21 19.93
CA GLY A 417 45.76 -10.77 19.65
C GLY A 417 44.33 -10.24 19.76
N TRP A 418 43.47 -10.92 20.53
CA TRP A 418 42.09 -10.49 20.73
C TRP A 418 42.02 -9.34 21.72
N GLU A 419 41.16 -8.36 21.41
CA GLU A 419 40.76 -7.38 22.40
C GLU A 419 39.65 -7.95 23.28
N MET A 420 39.80 -7.78 24.60
CA MET A 420 38.91 -8.33 25.62
C MET A 420 38.43 -7.18 26.51
N ALA A 421 37.12 -7.11 26.77
CA ALA A 421 36.53 -6.12 27.67
C ALA A 421 35.68 -6.78 28.75
N GLU A 422 35.63 -6.16 29.93
CA GLU A 422 34.75 -6.56 31.02
C GLU A 422 33.30 -6.14 30.71
N ASP A 423 32.35 -7.08 30.81
CA ASP A 423 30.93 -6.86 30.49
C ASP A 423 30.09 -6.91 31.77
N ALA A 424 29.88 -5.74 32.38
CA ALA A 424 28.96 -5.49 33.49
C ALA A 424 29.12 -6.45 34.70
N GLY A 425 30.37 -6.79 35.05
CA GLY A 425 30.69 -7.67 36.18
C GLY A 425 30.33 -9.14 35.97
N ARG A 426 29.92 -9.54 34.75
CA ARG A 426 29.57 -10.93 34.40
C ARG A 426 30.75 -11.74 33.84
N GLY A 427 31.91 -11.10 33.66
CA GLY A 427 33.11 -11.67 33.08
C GLY A 427 33.66 -10.83 31.92
N TYR A 428 34.64 -11.38 31.20
CA TYR A 428 35.26 -10.75 30.03
C TYR A 428 34.71 -11.34 28.73
N ARG A 429 34.61 -10.54 27.67
CA ARG A 429 34.21 -11.01 26.34
C ARG A 429 35.14 -10.47 25.28
N ARG A 430 35.30 -11.21 24.17
CA ARG A 430 35.99 -10.70 22.98
C ARG A 430 35.20 -9.50 22.45
N VAL A 431 35.87 -8.37 22.26
CA VAL A 431 35.29 -7.20 21.59
C VAL A 431 35.77 -7.12 20.17
N VAL A 432 34.89 -6.66 19.29
CA VAL A 432 35.18 -6.50 17.86
C VAL A 432 34.75 -5.12 17.36
N PRO A 433 35.34 -4.67 16.24
CA PRO A 433 34.93 -3.45 15.57
C PRO A 433 33.44 -3.47 15.21
N SER A 434 32.77 -2.34 15.38
CA SER A 434 31.40 -2.10 14.91
C SER A 434 31.36 -0.86 14.00
N PRO A 435 31.96 -0.95 12.79
CA PRO A 435 32.10 0.17 11.87
C PRO A 435 30.76 0.63 11.29
N GLN A 436 30.76 1.81 10.66
CA GLN A 436 29.59 2.39 10.01
C GLN A 436 29.32 1.72 8.64
N PRO A 437 28.06 1.32 8.34
CA PRO A 437 27.71 0.78 7.03
C PRO A 437 27.72 1.86 5.95
N GLN A 438 28.53 1.66 4.90
CA GLN A 438 28.62 2.57 3.76
C GLN A 438 27.71 2.14 2.61
N LYS A 439 27.71 0.84 2.26
CA LYS A 439 26.95 0.33 1.12
C LYS A 439 26.44 -1.08 1.35
N ILE A 440 25.17 -1.32 1.02
CA ILE A 440 24.61 -2.66 0.99
C ILE A 440 24.76 -3.20 -0.43
N HIS A 441 25.38 -4.38 -0.58
CA HIS A 441 25.48 -5.02 -1.89
C HIS A 441 24.15 -5.69 -2.27
N GLY A 442 23.81 -5.69 -3.56
CA GLY A 442 22.59 -6.33 -4.08
C GLY A 442 21.32 -5.47 -4.03
N VAL A 443 21.41 -4.18 -3.67
CA VAL A 443 20.25 -3.27 -3.55
C VAL A 443 19.37 -3.22 -4.80
N GLU A 444 19.95 -3.16 -6.00
CA GLU A 444 19.14 -3.11 -7.23
C GLU A 444 18.31 -4.38 -7.43
N ALA A 445 18.85 -5.56 -7.07
CA ALA A 445 18.09 -6.80 -7.09
C ALA A 445 16.96 -6.78 -6.04
N ILE A 446 17.22 -6.25 -4.85
CA ILE A 446 16.19 -6.05 -3.80
C ILE A 446 15.06 -5.16 -4.34
N LYS A 447 15.38 -4.03 -4.96
CA LYS A 447 14.38 -3.10 -5.52
C LYS A 447 13.52 -3.78 -6.59
N GLN A 448 14.12 -4.59 -7.46
CA GLN A 448 13.40 -5.33 -8.50
C GLN A 448 12.46 -6.38 -7.92
N LEU A 449 12.92 -7.19 -6.96
CA LEU A 449 12.12 -8.24 -6.33
C LEU A 449 10.93 -7.65 -5.57
N VAL A 450 11.16 -6.59 -4.80
CA VAL A 450 10.12 -5.89 -4.03
C VAL A 450 9.10 -5.22 -4.97
N ALA A 451 9.51 -4.78 -6.16
CA ALA A 451 8.60 -4.22 -7.16
C ALA A 451 7.66 -5.28 -7.77
N THR A 452 8.03 -6.57 -7.70
CA THR A 452 7.24 -7.72 -8.18
C THR A 452 6.59 -8.50 -7.04
N ASP A 453 6.07 -7.79 -6.03
CA ASP A 453 5.33 -8.36 -4.89
C ASP A 453 6.05 -9.56 -4.23
N THR A 454 7.35 -9.38 -3.96
CA THR A 454 8.17 -10.35 -3.22
C THR A 454 8.64 -9.72 -1.90
N VAL A 455 8.40 -10.42 -0.79
CA VAL A 455 9.01 -10.09 0.50
C VAL A 455 10.48 -10.50 0.45
N VAL A 456 11.37 -9.53 0.71
CA VAL A 456 12.82 -9.77 0.68
C VAL A 456 13.37 -9.74 2.11
N ILE A 457 13.98 -10.84 2.53
CA ILE A 457 14.75 -10.91 3.78
C ILE A 457 16.22 -10.65 3.42
N SER A 458 16.83 -9.64 4.00
CA SER A 458 18.17 -9.17 3.63
C SER A 458 18.89 -8.54 4.81
N THR A 459 20.19 -8.26 4.64
CA THR A 459 21.02 -7.53 5.61
C THR A 459 20.96 -8.15 7.02
N GLY A 460 20.86 -9.49 7.08
CA GLY A 460 20.81 -10.22 8.35
C GLY A 460 22.05 -9.96 9.19
N GLY A 461 21.86 -9.68 10.48
CA GLY A 461 22.95 -9.34 11.39
C GLY A 461 23.64 -8.01 11.13
N GLY A 462 23.06 -7.15 10.28
CA GLY A 462 23.72 -5.94 9.79
C GLY A 462 24.55 -6.14 8.52
N GLY A 463 24.57 -7.35 7.95
CA GLY A 463 25.35 -7.70 6.75
C GLY A 463 26.71 -8.33 7.05
N ILE A 464 27.25 -9.06 6.07
CA ILE A 464 28.62 -9.61 6.13
C ILE A 464 29.58 -8.44 5.86
N PRO A 465 30.42 -8.04 6.84
CA PRO A 465 31.30 -6.89 6.68
C PRO A 465 32.39 -7.14 5.65
N VAL A 466 32.48 -6.25 4.67
CA VAL A 466 33.52 -6.28 3.63
C VAL A 466 34.14 -4.90 3.46
N VAL A 467 35.41 -4.87 3.04
CA VAL A 467 36.07 -3.66 2.53
C VAL A 467 36.34 -3.83 1.04
N GLN A 468 36.27 -2.75 0.28
CA GLN A 468 36.67 -2.72 -1.12
C GLN A 468 38.09 -2.20 -1.24
N ASN A 469 38.97 -2.92 -1.95
CA ASN A 469 40.33 -2.44 -2.23
C ASN A 469 40.36 -1.45 -3.42
N GLU A 470 41.52 -0.86 -3.71
CA GLU A 470 41.69 0.09 -4.82
C GLU A 470 41.39 -0.52 -6.21
N GLU A 471 41.51 -1.84 -6.34
CA GLU A 471 41.25 -2.60 -7.57
C GLU A 471 39.75 -2.95 -7.75
N GLY A 472 38.93 -2.70 -6.72
CA GLY A 472 37.49 -2.97 -6.70
C GLY A 472 37.10 -4.33 -6.13
N ASP A 473 38.05 -5.14 -5.66
CA ASP A 473 37.77 -6.44 -5.04
C ASP A 473 37.25 -6.29 -3.61
N LEU A 474 36.28 -7.14 -3.27
CA LEU A 474 35.71 -7.21 -1.93
C LEU A 474 36.47 -8.24 -1.07
N LYS A 475 36.80 -7.85 0.16
CA LYS A 475 37.41 -8.74 1.15
C LYS A 475 36.66 -8.66 2.47
N GLY A 476 36.33 -9.82 3.04
CA GLY A 476 35.72 -9.92 4.36
C GLY A 476 36.66 -9.41 5.47
N VAL A 477 36.07 -8.79 6.48
CA VAL A 477 36.80 -8.25 7.64
C VAL A 477 36.15 -8.70 8.95
N GLU A 478 36.96 -8.92 9.99
CA GLU A 478 36.45 -9.33 11.29
C GLU A 478 35.78 -8.15 12.03
N ALA A 479 34.50 -7.94 11.79
CA ALA A 479 33.68 -6.90 12.42
C ALA A 479 32.24 -7.39 12.61
N VAL A 480 31.45 -6.68 13.43
CA VAL A 480 30.00 -6.90 13.52
C VAL A 480 29.29 -5.55 13.43
N ILE A 481 28.65 -5.32 12.30
CA ILE A 481 27.95 -4.07 12.01
C ILE A 481 26.69 -3.97 12.88
N ASP A 482 26.31 -2.75 13.25
CA ASP A 482 25.04 -2.54 13.92
C ASP A 482 23.87 -2.74 12.95
N LYS A 483 22.89 -3.55 13.36
CA LYS A 483 21.77 -3.91 12.49
C LYS A 483 20.84 -2.73 12.22
N ASP A 484 20.63 -1.84 13.19
CA ASP A 484 19.68 -0.74 13.07
C ASP A 484 20.29 0.32 12.12
N ARG A 485 21.61 0.54 12.21
CA ARG A 485 22.38 1.35 11.24
C ARG A 485 22.40 0.76 9.83
N SER A 486 22.59 -0.55 9.70
CA SER A 486 22.53 -1.20 8.38
C SER A 486 21.12 -1.21 7.79
N ALA A 487 20.09 -1.35 8.63
CA ALA A 487 18.71 -1.25 8.19
C ALA A 487 18.34 0.17 7.75
N LEU A 488 18.84 1.21 8.45
CA LEU A 488 18.77 2.60 7.98
C LEU A 488 19.43 2.74 6.60
N ARG A 489 20.69 2.29 6.45
CA ARG A 489 21.40 2.38 5.17
C ARG A 489 20.67 1.65 4.04
N LEU A 490 20.13 0.47 4.32
CA LEU A 490 19.29 -0.26 3.37
C LEU A 490 18.05 0.55 3.00
N SER A 491 17.37 1.15 3.98
CA SER A 491 16.16 1.96 3.79
C SER A 491 16.40 3.14 2.87
N GLU A 492 17.54 3.83 3.01
CA GLU A 492 17.94 4.90 2.11
C GLU A 492 18.17 4.38 0.68
N GLN A 493 18.95 3.30 0.54
CA GLN A 493 19.39 2.79 -0.77
C GLN A 493 18.27 2.11 -1.57
N VAL A 494 17.32 1.47 -0.88
CA VAL A 494 16.10 0.93 -1.49
C VAL A 494 15.01 1.99 -1.61
N GLU A 495 15.27 3.25 -1.25
CA GLU A 495 14.30 4.34 -1.30
C GLU A 495 12.99 4.00 -0.57
N ALA A 496 13.08 3.34 0.60
CA ALA A 496 11.93 2.95 1.41
C ALA A 496 11.06 4.15 1.74
N ASP A 497 9.74 3.98 1.81
CA ASP A 497 8.78 5.03 2.21
C ASP A 497 8.67 5.12 3.73
N VAL A 498 8.86 3.98 4.41
CA VAL A 498 8.84 3.87 5.87
C VAL A 498 10.00 3.00 6.32
N PHE A 499 10.71 3.48 7.33
CA PHE A 499 11.65 2.67 8.10
C PHE A 499 11.03 2.32 9.44
N MET A 500 10.85 1.03 9.72
CA MET A 500 10.20 0.52 10.91
C MET A 500 11.18 -0.30 11.75
N ILE A 501 11.34 0.06 13.02
CA ILE A 501 12.14 -0.69 14.00
C ILE A 501 11.18 -1.38 14.96
N LEU A 502 11.27 -2.70 15.03
CA LEU A 502 10.42 -3.52 15.89
C LEU A 502 11.14 -3.92 17.18
N THR A 503 10.51 -3.61 18.30
CA THR A 503 11.03 -3.81 19.66
C THR A 503 9.98 -4.47 20.57
N ASP A 504 10.31 -4.63 21.84
CA ASP A 504 9.48 -5.20 22.91
C ASP A 504 8.49 -4.20 23.55
N VAL A 505 8.67 -2.90 23.32
CA VAL A 505 7.76 -1.84 23.80
C VAL A 505 6.85 -1.32 22.70
N THR A 506 5.61 -0.97 23.06
CA THR A 506 4.62 -0.44 22.11
C THR A 506 5.01 0.93 21.55
N ASN A 507 5.71 1.73 22.36
CA ASN A 507 6.13 3.10 22.09
C ASN A 507 7.48 3.37 22.75
N VAL A 508 8.16 4.42 22.29
CA VAL A 508 9.26 5.07 22.99
C VAL A 508 8.69 5.94 24.11
N TYR A 509 9.41 6.02 25.23
CA TYR A 509 9.03 6.81 26.38
C TYR A 509 10.15 7.75 26.81
N LEU A 510 9.80 8.95 27.25
CA LEU A 510 10.66 9.80 28.08
C LEU A 510 10.53 9.35 29.54
N HIS A 511 11.59 9.54 30.34
CA HIS A 511 11.61 9.12 31.75
C HIS A 511 11.21 7.64 31.93
N PHE A 512 11.78 6.76 31.09
CA PHE A 512 11.41 5.36 31.04
C PHE A 512 11.60 4.65 32.40
N GLY A 513 10.54 4.04 32.92
CA GLY A 513 10.55 3.37 34.22
C GLY A 513 10.35 4.29 35.42
N GLU A 514 10.17 5.60 35.22
CA GLU A 514 9.95 6.59 36.29
C GLU A 514 8.45 6.94 36.45
N PRO A 515 8.02 7.50 37.61
CA PRO A 515 6.61 7.86 37.83
C PRO A 515 6.06 8.90 36.84
N ASN A 516 6.93 9.72 36.26
CA ASN A 516 6.63 10.74 35.26
C ASN A 516 6.87 10.24 33.81
N GLN A 517 6.90 8.92 33.59
CA GLN A 517 7.04 8.33 32.26
C GLN A 517 6.03 8.91 31.26
N GLN A 518 6.52 9.40 30.13
CA GLN A 518 5.70 10.01 29.08
C GLN A 518 5.82 9.21 27.79
N LYS A 519 4.68 8.80 27.23
CA LYS A 519 4.60 8.06 25.96
C LYS A 519 4.77 9.00 24.77
N LEU A 520 5.67 8.65 23.84
CA LEU A 520 5.84 9.37 22.58
C LEU A 520 4.96 8.74 21.48
N GLU A 521 4.16 9.57 20.81
CA GLU A 521 3.33 9.18 19.66
C GLU A 521 3.91 9.77 18.37
N GLY A 522 3.28 10.78 17.76
CA GLY A 522 3.85 11.51 16.63
C GLY A 522 4.79 12.62 17.11
N VAL A 523 6.09 12.48 16.83
CA VAL A 523 7.13 13.41 17.27
C VAL A 523 7.84 14.01 16.05
N PRO A 524 7.85 15.34 15.87
CA PRO A 524 8.65 15.98 14.83
C PRO A 524 10.15 15.71 15.01
N VAL A 525 10.89 15.58 13.91
CA VAL A 525 12.33 15.24 13.93
C VAL A 525 13.17 16.16 14.84
N ASN A 526 12.87 17.46 14.91
CA ASN A 526 13.60 18.40 15.76
C ASN A 526 13.37 18.17 17.26
N GLU A 527 12.15 17.82 17.64
CA GLU A 527 11.80 17.50 19.01
C GLU A 527 12.47 16.18 19.43
N ALA A 528 12.47 15.18 18.54
CA ALA A 528 13.17 13.92 18.77
C ALA A 528 14.69 14.10 18.98
N LYS A 529 15.34 14.98 18.21
CA LYS A 529 16.75 15.35 18.40
C LYS A 529 17.01 16.03 19.74
N GLN A 530 16.09 16.89 20.17
CA GLN A 530 16.20 17.54 21.47
C GLN A 530 16.16 16.49 22.59
N TYR A 531 15.21 15.54 22.56
CA TYR A 531 15.15 14.46 23.54
C TYR A 531 16.40 13.58 23.54
N MET A 532 17.01 13.35 22.36
CA MET A 532 18.28 12.64 22.26
C MET A 532 19.40 13.41 22.96
N THR A 533 19.47 14.73 22.78
CA THR A 533 20.49 15.60 23.40
C THR A 533 20.31 15.71 24.91
N GLU A 534 19.07 15.64 25.40
CA GLU A 534 18.72 15.64 26.83
C GLU A 534 19.04 14.31 27.53
N GLY A 535 19.42 13.26 26.78
CA GLY A 535 19.86 11.99 27.35
C GLY A 535 18.73 11.08 27.85
N HIS A 536 17.51 11.20 27.30
CA HIS A 536 16.37 10.38 27.71
C HIS A 536 16.47 8.90 27.29
N PHE A 537 17.34 8.54 26.35
CA PHE A 537 17.40 7.22 25.74
C PHE A 537 18.73 6.51 26.05
N ALA A 538 18.67 5.27 26.53
CA ALA A 538 19.86 4.51 26.92
C ALA A 538 20.70 4.03 25.70
N ASP A 539 22.02 4.22 25.78
CA ASP A 539 23.00 3.96 24.71
C ASP A 539 23.05 2.50 24.21
N GLY A 540 22.58 1.54 25.01
CA GLY A 540 22.60 0.11 24.68
C GLY A 540 21.28 -0.46 24.14
N SER A 541 20.21 0.35 24.07
CA SER A 541 18.89 -0.15 23.69
C SER A 541 18.11 0.83 22.81
N MET A 542 17.52 1.86 23.39
CA MET A 542 16.64 2.79 22.68
C MET A 542 17.40 3.91 21.98
N GLY A 543 18.57 4.31 22.48
CA GLY A 543 19.42 5.35 21.88
C GLY A 543 19.71 5.09 20.40
N PRO A 544 20.33 3.94 20.04
CA PRO A 544 20.62 3.61 18.64
C PRO A 544 19.37 3.54 17.74
N LYS A 545 18.21 3.16 18.29
CA LYS A 545 16.94 3.11 17.56
C LYS A 545 16.43 4.50 17.24
N MET A 546 16.48 5.40 18.22
CA MET A 546 16.13 6.80 18.05
C MET A 546 17.07 7.49 17.09
N GLU A 547 18.39 7.25 17.18
CA GLU A 547 19.36 7.77 16.21
C GLU A 547 19.01 7.36 14.78
N ALA A 548 18.78 6.07 14.55
CA ALA A 548 18.47 5.55 13.22
C ALA A 548 17.11 6.06 12.70
N ALA A 549 16.10 6.15 13.56
CA ALA A 549 14.78 6.67 13.20
C ALA A 549 14.81 8.18 12.88
N ILE A 550 15.54 8.97 13.67
CA ILE A 550 15.77 10.40 13.43
C ILE A 550 16.48 10.59 12.10
N ALA A 551 17.59 9.89 11.86
CA ALA A 551 18.35 10.00 10.63
C ALA A 551 17.52 9.66 9.38
N PHE A 552 16.67 8.63 9.45
CA PHE A 552 15.73 8.35 8.35
C PHE A 552 14.70 9.47 8.18
N ALA A 553 14.16 10.01 9.28
CA ALA A 553 13.16 11.07 9.22
C ALA A 553 13.69 12.39 8.64
N GLU A 554 14.98 12.67 8.83
CA GLU A 554 15.68 13.80 8.20
C GLU A 554 15.69 13.72 6.66
N SER A 555 15.56 12.52 6.09
CA SER A 555 15.46 12.35 4.63
C SER A 555 14.11 12.80 4.05
N GLY A 556 13.16 13.23 4.90
CA GLY A 556 11.82 13.66 4.49
C GLY A 556 10.77 12.55 4.53
N LYS A 557 11.08 11.41 5.14
CA LYS A 557 10.19 10.23 5.24
C LYS A 557 9.85 9.89 6.69
N GLU A 558 8.92 8.96 6.89
CA GLU A 558 8.43 8.60 8.24
C GLU A 558 9.21 7.40 8.80
N ALA A 559 9.70 7.53 10.04
CA ALA A 559 10.27 6.40 10.78
C ALA A 559 9.33 5.98 11.92
N ILE A 560 9.25 4.68 12.20
CA ILE A 560 8.34 4.11 13.20
C ILE A 560 9.12 3.21 14.15
N ILE A 561 8.92 3.39 15.45
CA ILE A 561 9.40 2.46 16.49
C ILE A 561 8.18 1.94 17.25
N CYS A 562 7.98 0.63 17.24
CA CYS A 562 6.83 0.00 17.92
C CYS A 562 7.08 -1.48 18.23
N SER A 563 6.12 -2.08 18.92
CA SER A 563 6.07 -3.53 19.11
C SER A 563 5.57 -4.22 17.85
N LEU A 564 5.97 -5.48 17.67
CA LEU A 564 5.55 -6.29 16.52
C LEU A 564 4.02 -6.39 16.40
N ASP A 565 3.30 -6.53 17.51
CA ASP A 565 1.83 -6.56 17.53
C ASP A 565 1.16 -5.25 17.11
N ALA A 566 1.88 -4.13 17.25
CA ALA A 566 1.37 -2.80 16.90
C ALA A 566 1.76 -2.38 15.48
N ALA A 567 2.51 -3.20 14.73
CA ALA A 567 3.15 -2.79 13.48
C ALA A 567 2.15 -2.34 12.41
N VAL A 568 1.07 -3.10 12.19
CA VAL A 568 0.02 -2.76 11.20
C VAL A 568 -0.67 -1.46 11.59
N GLU A 569 -1.05 -1.32 12.86
CA GLU A 569 -1.69 -0.12 13.39
C GLU A 569 -0.76 1.11 13.35
N ALA A 570 0.54 0.89 13.55
CA ALA A 570 1.54 1.94 13.46
C ALA A 570 1.72 2.44 12.02
N LEU A 571 1.71 1.53 11.03
CA LEU A 571 1.71 1.91 9.59
C LEU A 571 0.46 2.70 9.19
N ALA A 572 -0.69 2.40 9.80
CA ALA A 572 -1.92 3.17 9.66
C ALA A 572 -1.92 4.50 10.45
N GLY A 573 -0.84 4.80 11.18
CA GLY A 573 -0.71 6.03 11.95
C GLY A 573 -1.49 6.05 13.27
N ARG A 574 -1.94 4.89 13.76
CA ARG A 574 -2.78 4.73 14.95
C ARG A 574 -2.04 4.18 16.18
N ALA A 575 -0.79 3.75 16.02
CA ALA A 575 0.05 3.23 17.10
C ALA A 575 1.54 3.56 16.90
N GLY A 576 2.37 3.16 17.87
CA GLY A 576 3.82 3.34 17.81
C GLY A 576 4.28 4.78 18.04
N THR A 577 5.59 4.94 18.16
CA THR A 577 6.24 6.25 18.08
C THR A 577 6.64 6.50 16.64
N ARG A 578 6.15 7.61 16.07
CA ARG A 578 6.34 7.98 14.68
C ARG A 578 7.17 9.26 14.63
N ILE A 579 8.38 9.16 14.10
CA ILE A 579 9.25 10.32 13.89
C ILE A 579 8.87 10.91 12.53
N LEU A 580 8.30 12.11 12.59
CA LEU A 580 7.71 12.79 11.44
C LEU A 580 8.74 13.73 10.79
N PRO A 581 8.83 13.74 9.45
CA PRO A 581 9.69 14.68 8.74
C PRO A 581 9.20 16.12 8.93
N GLU A 582 10.07 17.10 8.72
CA GLU A 582 9.65 18.50 8.74
C GLU A 582 8.58 18.76 7.65
N LYS A 583 7.50 19.45 8.02
CA LYS A 583 6.55 19.94 7.02
C LYS A 583 7.29 20.94 6.13
N SER A 584 7.42 20.64 4.84
CA SER A 584 7.92 21.60 3.87
C SER A 584 7.03 22.84 3.91
N THR A 585 7.53 23.94 4.47
CA THR A 585 6.94 25.26 4.31
C THR A 585 7.17 25.67 2.86
N VAL A 586 6.32 25.20 1.95
CA VAL A 586 6.17 25.83 0.64
C VAL A 586 5.49 27.16 0.94
N ASN A 587 6.27 28.25 0.89
CA ASN A 587 5.72 29.59 0.85
C ASN A 587 4.74 29.66 -0.33
N VAL A 588 3.47 29.87 -0.01
CA VAL A 588 2.34 30.04 -0.93
C VAL A 588 2.60 31.18 -1.91
#